data_AF-A0A344UK00-F1
#
_entry.id   AF-A0A344UK00-F1
#
_cell.length_a   1.000
_cell.length_b   1.000
_cell.length_c   1.000
_cell.angle_alpha   90.00
_cell.angle_beta   90.00
_cell.angle_gamma   90.00
#
_symmetry.space_group_name_H-M   'P 1'
#
loop_
_entity.id
_entity.type
_entity.pdbx_description
1 polymer ?
#
loop_
_entity_poly.entity_id
_entity_poly.type
_entity_poly.pdbx_seq_one_letter_code
_entity_poly.pdbx_strand_id
1 'polypeptide(L)'
;MFDVLTYLFEQYSDPAAFGDRSALTRQLNAVGFEDDDIGEALDWLDSVSEASVEPYLGADEGSGLRVYADSELEYLPADVRGLIQFLEDNDALSPAQREMVIDRLLELDVEDLDVDTAKLLVLMMLWAQQAELPILLGEALLEAVHGEPTMQ
;
A
#
# COMPACT_ATOMS: atom_id res chain seq x y z
N MET A 1 -0.86 -3.81 -12.61
CA MET A 1 0.12 -3.24 -11.64
C MET A 1 0.58 -4.17 -10.49
N PHE A 2 -0.30 -4.86 -9.76
CA PHE A 2 0.03 -5.43 -8.44
C PHE A 2 1.19 -6.45 -8.43
N ASP A 3 1.27 -7.31 -9.44
CA ASP A 3 2.39 -8.27 -9.56
C ASP A 3 3.76 -7.57 -9.66
N VAL A 4 3.80 -6.39 -10.30
CA VAL A 4 5.02 -5.57 -10.37
C VAL A 4 5.39 -5.04 -8.98
N LEU A 5 4.41 -4.56 -8.20
CA LEU A 5 4.64 -4.08 -6.84
C LEU A 5 5.15 -5.19 -5.93
N THR A 6 4.52 -6.37 -5.98
CA THR A 6 4.97 -7.59 -5.27
C THR A 6 6.41 -7.92 -5.64
N TYR A 7 6.75 -7.95 -6.93
CA TYR A 7 8.11 -8.24 -7.38
C TYR A 7 9.12 -7.20 -6.87
N LEU A 8 8.77 -5.92 -6.90
CA LEU A 8 9.65 -4.85 -6.41
C LEU A 8 9.91 -5.01 -4.91
N PHE A 9 8.89 -5.32 -4.12
CA PHE A 9 9.03 -5.58 -2.70
C PHE A 9 9.96 -6.77 -2.41
N GLU A 10 9.82 -7.88 -3.14
CA GLU A 10 10.65 -9.07 -2.93
C GLU A 10 12.11 -8.87 -3.38
N GLN A 11 12.31 -8.13 -4.47
CA GLN A 11 13.63 -8.01 -5.11
C GLN A 11 14.48 -6.88 -4.51
N TYR A 12 13.88 -5.90 -3.86
CA TYR A 12 14.55 -4.71 -3.33
C TYR A 12 14.39 -4.60 -1.82
N SER A 13 15.51 -4.57 -1.10
CA SER A 13 15.50 -4.38 0.36
C SER A 13 15.33 -2.92 0.80
N ASP A 14 15.50 -1.96 -0.12
CA ASP A 14 15.42 -0.52 0.15
C ASP A 14 14.78 0.19 -1.07
N PRO A 15 13.74 1.04 -0.86
CA PRO A 15 13.17 1.86 -1.93
C PRO A 15 14.20 2.75 -2.63
N ALA A 16 15.24 3.21 -1.92
CA ALA A 16 16.30 4.03 -2.50
C ALA A 16 17.20 3.26 -3.49
N ALA A 17 17.08 1.92 -3.54
CA ALA A 17 17.78 1.09 -4.52
C ALA A 17 17.09 1.07 -5.90
N PHE A 18 15.91 1.68 -6.02
CA PHE A 18 15.32 2.00 -7.32
C PHE A 18 16.24 2.99 -8.03
N GLY A 19 16.94 2.49 -9.05
CA GLY A 19 17.78 3.32 -9.89
C GLY A 19 16.95 4.31 -10.72
N ASP A 20 17.50 4.74 -11.85
CA ASP A 20 16.71 5.54 -12.78
C ASP A 20 15.47 4.78 -13.29
N ARG A 21 14.33 5.48 -13.39
CA ARG A 21 13.06 4.90 -13.82
C ARG A 21 13.18 4.16 -15.15
N SER A 22 13.97 4.69 -16.10
CA SER A 22 14.20 4.02 -17.39
C SER A 22 14.97 2.71 -17.27
N ALA A 23 15.86 2.59 -16.28
CA ALA A 23 16.60 1.36 -16.01
C ALA A 23 15.67 0.31 -15.37
N LEU A 24 14.83 0.73 -14.42
CA LEU A 24 13.87 -0.14 -13.76
C LEU A 24 12.83 -0.68 -14.74
N THR A 25 12.26 0.17 -15.60
CA THR A 25 11.31 -0.26 -16.65
C THR A 25 11.94 -1.29 -17.59
N ARG A 26 13.19 -1.11 -18.02
CA ARG A 26 13.89 -2.10 -18.87
C ARG A 26 14.11 -3.41 -18.15
N GLN A 27 14.41 -3.37 -16.85
CA GLN A 27 14.60 -4.57 -16.05
C GLN A 27 13.28 -5.34 -15.89
N LEU A 28 12.19 -4.66 -15.54
CA LEU A 28 10.87 -5.28 -15.38
C LEU A 28 10.36 -5.88 -16.68
N ASN A 29 10.56 -5.20 -17.81
CA ASN A 29 10.30 -5.74 -19.14
C ASN A 29 11.11 -7.03 -19.42
N ALA A 30 12.38 -7.07 -19.01
CA ALA A 30 13.22 -8.26 -19.18
C ALA A 30 12.79 -9.45 -18.30
N VAL A 31 12.11 -9.18 -17.17
CA VAL A 31 11.46 -10.20 -16.32
C VAL A 31 10.17 -10.71 -16.98
N GLY A 32 9.53 -9.90 -17.81
CA GLY A 32 8.36 -10.27 -18.62
C GLY A 32 7.06 -9.56 -18.22
N PHE A 33 7.14 -8.50 -17.40
CA PHE A 33 5.97 -7.67 -17.09
C PHE A 33 5.53 -6.84 -18.29
N GLU A 34 4.24 -6.55 -18.37
CA GLU A 34 3.65 -5.73 -19.43
C GLU A 34 3.95 -4.24 -19.22
N ASP A 35 4.14 -3.48 -20.30
CA ASP A 35 4.49 -2.05 -20.22
C ASP A 35 3.43 -1.23 -19.47
N ASP A 36 2.14 -1.56 -19.64
CA ASP A 36 1.03 -0.89 -18.97
C ASP A 36 1.07 -1.14 -17.45
N ASP A 37 1.26 -2.40 -17.03
CA ASP A 37 1.40 -2.77 -15.61
C ASP A 37 2.61 -2.12 -14.95
N ILE A 38 3.73 -2.05 -15.67
CA ILE A 38 4.95 -1.39 -15.20
C ILE A 38 4.71 0.11 -15.05
N GLY A 39 4.07 0.74 -16.04
CA GLY A 39 3.76 2.17 -16.03
C GLY A 39 2.93 2.53 -14.81
N GLU A 40 1.81 1.82 -14.64
CA GLU A 40 0.86 2.00 -13.55
C GLU A 40 1.51 1.80 -12.17
N ALA A 41 2.28 0.71 -11.98
CA ALA A 41 2.96 0.44 -10.72
C ALA A 41 3.98 1.53 -10.34
N LEU A 42 4.76 2.00 -11.32
CA LEU A 42 5.76 3.03 -11.09
C LEU A 42 5.13 4.41 -10.86
N ASP A 43 4.04 4.73 -11.58
CA ASP A 43 3.28 5.97 -11.34
C ASP A 43 2.65 5.96 -9.94
N TRP A 44 2.11 4.83 -9.51
CA TRP A 44 1.59 4.66 -8.17
C TRP A 44 2.69 4.83 -7.11
N LEU A 45 3.86 4.20 -7.29
CA LEU A 45 4.99 4.35 -6.37
C LEU A 45 5.49 5.79 -6.26
N ASP A 46 5.59 6.49 -7.39
CA ASP A 46 5.98 7.89 -7.41
C ASP A 46 4.95 8.73 -6.62
N SER A 47 3.65 8.50 -6.81
CA SER A 47 2.59 9.18 -6.06
C SER A 47 2.72 8.99 -4.54
N VAL A 48 3.09 7.79 -4.10
CA VAL A 48 3.26 7.46 -2.67
C VAL A 48 4.54 8.07 -2.10
N SER A 49 5.62 8.08 -2.89
CA SER A 49 6.91 8.64 -2.48
C SER A 49 6.88 10.18 -2.40
N GLU A 50 6.12 10.82 -3.29
CA GLU A 50 5.92 12.28 -3.31
C GLU A 50 4.86 12.72 -2.30
N ALA A 51 3.94 11.83 -1.93
CA ALA A 51 2.92 12.12 -0.94
C ALA A 51 3.56 12.30 0.45
N SER A 52 3.63 13.57 0.84
CA SER A 52 3.98 13.93 2.22
C SER A 52 2.84 13.57 3.15
N VAL A 53 3.18 13.11 4.36
CA VAL A 53 2.21 12.92 5.45
C VAL A 53 1.70 14.27 6.01
N GLU A 54 2.39 15.38 5.74
CA GLU A 54 2.08 16.70 6.28
C GLU A 54 0.62 17.17 6.14
N PRO A 55 -0.06 16.98 4.99
CA PRO A 55 -1.46 17.36 4.84
C PRO A 55 -2.41 16.63 5.81
N TYR A 56 -1.99 15.46 6.33
CA TYR A 56 -2.79 14.58 7.15
C TYR A 56 -2.47 14.69 8.65
N LEU A 57 -1.41 15.41 9.05
CA LEU A 57 -0.96 15.48 10.46
C LEU A 57 -2.04 16.00 11.43
N GLY A 58 -3.01 16.76 10.95
CA GLY A 58 -4.15 17.20 11.77
C GLY A 58 -5.00 16.03 12.29
N ALA A 59 -4.95 14.87 11.64
CA ALA A 59 -5.64 13.66 12.10
C ALA A 59 -5.02 13.10 13.40
N ASP A 60 -3.71 13.29 13.61
CA ASP A 60 -3.01 12.80 14.80
C ASP A 60 -3.42 13.57 16.08
N GLU A 61 -3.98 14.78 15.95
CA GLU A 61 -4.50 15.56 17.08
C GLU A 61 -5.87 15.07 17.57
N GLY A 62 -6.54 14.23 16.77
CA GLY A 62 -7.85 13.66 17.08
C GLY A 62 -7.75 12.48 18.05
N SER A 63 -8.70 12.38 18.99
CA SER A 63 -8.88 11.20 19.87
C SER A 63 -10.26 10.54 19.71
N GLY A 64 -11.00 10.97 18.68
CA GLY A 64 -12.33 10.45 18.38
C GLY A 64 -12.29 9.25 17.44
N LEU A 65 -13.46 8.63 17.27
CA LEU A 65 -13.64 7.57 16.28
C LEU A 65 -13.71 8.18 14.87
N ARG A 66 -12.96 7.62 13.92
CA ARG A 66 -13.10 7.95 12.49
C ARG A 66 -14.42 7.40 11.96
N VAL A 67 -15.21 8.27 11.32
CA VAL A 67 -16.47 7.90 10.66
C VAL A 67 -16.27 8.00 9.15
N TYR A 68 -16.59 6.95 8.41
CA TYR A 68 -16.48 6.93 6.95
C TYR A 68 -17.63 7.69 6.27
N ALA A 69 -17.30 8.51 5.28
CA ALA A 69 -18.28 9.19 4.43
C ALA A 69 -18.96 8.21 3.46
N ASP A 70 -20.14 8.56 2.95
CA ASP A 70 -20.89 7.69 2.03
C ASP A 70 -20.08 7.30 0.78
N SER A 71 -19.28 8.23 0.24
CA SER A 71 -18.37 7.94 -0.86
C SER A 71 -17.27 6.96 -0.47
N GLU A 72 -16.74 7.03 0.74
CA GLU A 72 -15.75 6.05 1.21
C GLU A 72 -16.39 4.68 1.40
N LEU A 73 -17.64 4.61 1.87
CA LEU A 73 -18.36 3.35 2.06
C LEU A 73 -18.71 2.64 0.74
N GLU A 74 -18.89 3.41 -0.33
CA GLU A 74 -19.15 2.89 -1.68
C GLU A 74 -17.89 2.28 -2.29
N TYR A 75 -16.72 2.88 -2.03
CA TYR A 75 -15.45 2.49 -2.65
C TYR A 75 -14.60 1.57 -1.77
N LEU A 76 -14.76 1.60 -0.44
CA LEU A 76 -13.98 0.81 0.51
C LEU A 76 -14.84 -0.30 1.14
N PRO A 77 -14.70 -1.55 0.67
CA PRO A 77 -15.31 -2.73 1.26
C PRO A 77 -15.07 -2.85 2.78
N ALA A 78 -15.95 -3.59 3.45
CA ALA A 78 -15.96 -3.67 4.92
C ALA A 78 -14.70 -4.34 5.50
N ASP A 79 -14.17 -5.34 4.80
CA ASP A 79 -12.89 -6.02 5.07
C ASP A 79 -11.69 -5.09 4.91
N VAL A 80 -11.65 -4.27 3.85
CA VAL A 80 -10.60 -3.24 3.67
C VAL A 80 -10.63 -2.22 4.81
N ARG A 81 -11.81 -1.72 5.19
CA ARG A 81 -11.95 -0.81 6.34
C ARG A 81 -11.56 -1.48 7.66
N GLY A 82 -11.86 -2.77 7.80
CA GLY A 82 -11.44 -3.59 8.94
C GLY A 82 -9.92 -3.75 9.04
N LEU A 83 -9.25 -3.96 7.91
CA LEU A 83 -7.78 -4.00 7.82
C LEU A 83 -7.16 -2.66 8.27
N ILE A 84 -7.66 -1.54 7.72
CA ILE A 84 -7.16 -0.21 8.07
C ILE A 84 -7.30 0.06 9.57
N GLN A 85 -8.47 -0.24 10.13
CA GLN A 85 -8.70 -0.09 11.57
C GLN A 85 -7.79 -1.00 12.38
N PHE A 86 -7.61 -2.26 11.97
CA PHE A 86 -6.72 -3.20 12.65
C PHE A 86 -5.27 -2.71 12.68
N LEU A 87 -4.78 -2.12 11.60
CA LEU A 87 -3.42 -1.59 11.55
C LEU A 87 -3.25 -0.35 12.45
N GLU A 88 -4.24 0.55 12.50
CA GLU A 88 -4.24 1.68 13.43
C GLU A 88 -4.32 1.22 14.89
N ASP A 89 -5.24 0.30 15.22
CA ASP A 89 -5.44 -0.23 16.57
C ASP A 89 -4.18 -0.93 17.14
N ASN A 90 -3.24 -1.33 16.28
CA ASN A 90 -1.98 -1.96 16.64
C ASN A 90 -0.74 -1.10 16.34
N ASP A 91 -0.92 0.23 16.21
CA ASP A 91 0.15 1.22 16.01
C ASP A 91 1.01 1.01 14.74
N ALA A 92 0.55 0.23 13.75
CA ALA A 92 1.22 0.13 12.45
C ALA A 92 0.93 1.34 11.54
N LEU A 93 -0.21 2.00 11.77
CA LEU A 93 -0.55 3.26 11.11
C LEU A 93 -0.84 4.31 12.17
N SER A 94 -0.29 5.51 12.01
CA SER A 94 -0.82 6.69 12.70
C SER A 94 -2.18 7.11 12.09
N PRO A 95 -3.00 7.90 12.81
CA PRO A 95 -4.20 8.50 12.22
C PRO A 95 -3.93 9.28 10.92
N ALA A 96 -2.79 9.98 10.81
CA ALA A 96 -2.38 10.64 9.58
C ALA A 96 -2.06 9.64 8.45
N GLN A 97 -1.34 8.56 8.75
CA GLN A 97 -1.06 7.50 7.77
C GLN A 97 -2.34 6.77 7.34
N ARG A 98 -3.32 6.59 8.25
CA ARG A 98 -4.65 6.07 7.92
C ARG A 98 -5.31 6.91 6.82
N GLU A 99 -5.38 8.23 6.98
CA GLU A 99 -5.99 9.10 5.97
C GLU A 99 -5.24 9.02 4.64
N MET A 100 -3.92 8.99 4.68
CA MET A 100 -3.11 8.85 3.47
C MET A 100 -3.35 7.50 2.76
N VAL A 101 -3.51 6.40 3.50
CA VAL A 101 -3.91 5.09 2.94
C VAL A 101 -5.28 5.19 2.28
N ILE A 102 -6.27 5.75 2.98
CA ILE A 102 -7.63 5.93 2.46
C ILE A 102 -7.60 6.72 1.14
N ASP A 103 -6.89 7.84 1.11
CA ASP A 103 -6.77 8.66 -0.10
C ASP A 103 -6.15 7.90 -1.28
N ARG A 104 -5.11 7.09 -1.04
CA ARG A 104 -4.49 6.28 -2.11
C ARG A 104 -5.39 5.13 -2.57
N LEU A 105 -6.15 4.51 -1.68
CA LEU A 105 -7.09 3.44 -2.06
C LEU A 105 -8.28 3.98 -2.85
N LEU A 106 -8.72 5.21 -2.57
CA LEU A 106 -9.80 5.88 -3.33
C LEU A 106 -9.37 6.33 -4.73
N GLU A 107 -8.07 6.40 -5.01
CA GLU A 107 -7.54 6.68 -6.35
C GLU A 107 -7.53 5.44 -7.26
N LEU A 108 -7.73 4.25 -6.71
CA LEU A 108 -7.85 3.01 -7.47
C LEU A 108 -9.26 2.83 -8.02
N ASP A 109 -9.36 2.06 -9.11
CA ASP A 109 -10.65 1.60 -9.60
C ASP A 109 -11.28 0.59 -8.63
N VAL A 110 -12.58 0.72 -8.37
CA VAL A 110 -13.33 -0.10 -7.39
C VAL A 110 -13.26 -1.59 -7.72
N GLU A 111 -13.13 -1.95 -9.00
CA GLU A 111 -13.06 -3.34 -9.45
C GLU A 111 -11.75 -4.04 -9.02
N ASP A 112 -10.70 -3.26 -8.71
CA ASP A 112 -9.37 -3.75 -8.36
C ASP A 112 -9.13 -3.80 -6.84
N LEU A 113 -10.04 -3.23 -6.04
CA LEU A 113 -9.86 -3.12 -4.60
C LEU A 113 -10.51 -4.29 -3.84
N ASP A 114 -9.67 -5.21 -3.39
CA ASP A 114 -9.97 -6.19 -2.35
C ASP A 114 -9.02 -6.06 -1.15
N VAL A 115 -9.21 -6.91 -0.13
CA VAL A 115 -8.39 -6.87 1.09
C VAL A 115 -6.91 -7.22 0.83
N ASP A 116 -6.61 -8.09 -0.13
CA ASP A 116 -5.24 -8.53 -0.41
C ASP A 116 -4.48 -7.45 -1.18
N THR A 117 -5.14 -6.86 -2.18
CA THR A 117 -4.65 -5.65 -2.84
C THR A 117 -4.42 -4.52 -1.83
N ALA A 118 -5.37 -4.27 -0.91
CA ALA A 118 -5.21 -3.24 0.12
C ALA A 118 -4.00 -3.53 1.05
N LYS A 119 -3.82 -4.79 1.48
CA LYS A 119 -2.63 -5.21 2.27
C LYS A 119 -1.33 -4.92 1.52
N LEU A 120 -1.26 -5.28 0.23
CA LEU A 120 -0.08 -5.02 -0.60
C LEU A 120 0.22 -3.52 -0.69
N LEU A 121 -0.78 -2.69 -0.96
CA LEU A 121 -0.57 -1.25 -1.11
C LEU A 121 -0.17 -0.58 0.21
N VAL A 122 -0.77 -0.98 1.33
CA VAL A 122 -0.35 -0.49 2.65
C VAL A 122 1.08 -0.92 2.98
N LEU A 123 1.44 -2.17 2.67
CA LEU A 123 2.80 -2.68 2.83
C LEU A 123 3.80 -1.85 2.01
N MET A 124 3.49 -1.62 0.73
CA MET A 124 4.33 -0.84 -0.17
C MET A 124 4.48 0.60 0.31
N MET A 125 3.41 1.20 0.84
CA MET A 125 3.44 2.55 1.38
C MET A 125 4.30 2.68 2.64
N LEU A 126 4.13 1.75 3.59
CA LEU A 126 4.96 1.72 4.80
C LEU A 126 6.42 1.43 4.47
N TRP A 127 6.66 0.55 3.49
CA TRP A 127 7.98 0.25 2.97
C TRP A 127 8.64 1.47 2.31
N ALA A 128 7.90 2.20 1.47
CA ALA A 128 8.36 3.43 0.83
C ALA A 128 8.71 4.54 1.84
N GLN A 129 7.95 4.62 2.93
CA GLN A 129 8.20 5.57 4.04
C GLN A 129 9.29 5.10 5.02
N GLN A 130 9.87 3.91 4.82
CA GLN A 130 10.79 3.27 5.77
C GLN A 130 10.23 3.19 7.19
N ALA A 131 8.92 2.95 7.31
CA ALA A 131 8.23 2.87 8.59
C ALA A 131 8.65 1.61 9.38
N GLU A 132 8.74 1.74 10.71
CA GLU A 132 8.96 0.58 11.58
C GLU A 132 7.64 -0.17 11.77
N LEU A 133 7.59 -1.41 11.28
CA LEU A 133 6.43 -2.30 11.40
C LEU A 133 6.63 -3.33 12.51
N PRO A 134 5.67 -3.52 13.42
CA PRO A 134 5.67 -4.66 14.33
C PRO A 134 5.71 -5.98 13.56
N ILE A 135 6.55 -6.93 13.98
CA ILE A 135 6.82 -8.19 13.25
C ILE A 135 5.54 -8.94 12.88
N LEU A 136 4.60 -9.08 13.82
CA LEU A 136 3.35 -9.81 13.60
C LEU A 136 2.41 -9.13 12.60
N LEU A 137 2.49 -7.81 12.47
CA LEU A 137 1.71 -7.06 11.48
C LEU A 137 2.38 -7.11 10.11
N GLY A 138 3.72 -7.13 10.08
CA GLY A 138 4.48 -7.42 8.88
C GLY A 138 4.07 -8.77 8.28
N GLU A 139 4.00 -9.82 9.10
CA GLU A 139 3.52 -11.14 8.65
C GLU A 139 2.09 -11.10 8.07
N ALA A 140 1.16 -10.41 8.73
CA ALA A 140 -0.22 -10.28 8.27
C ALA A 140 -0.36 -9.54 6.92
N LEU A 141 0.52 -8.56 6.66
CA LEU A 141 0.58 -7.86 5.38
C LEU A 141 1.28 -8.71 4.31
N LEU A 142 2.33 -9.45 4.67
CA LEU A 142 3.07 -10.34 3.77
C LEU A 142 2.22 -11.50 3.23
N GLU A 143 1.13 -11.87 3.89
CA GLU A 143 0.14 -12.81 3.35
C GLU A 143 -0.36 -12.38 1.95
N ALA A 144 -0.44 -11.07 1.67
CA ALA A 144 -0.83 -10.58 0.36
C ALA A 144 0.23 -10.79 -0.72
N VAL A 145 1.51 -10.86 -0.34
CA VAL A 145 2.64 -11.07 -1.25
C VAL A 145 2.78 -12.56 -1.58
N HIS A 146 2.52 -13.43 -0.61
CA HIS A 146 2.80 -14.86 -0.72
C HIS A 146 1.56 -15.74 -0.94
N GLY A 147 0.36 -15.14 -0.93
CA GLY A 147 -0.91 -15.86 -0.84
C GLY A 147 -1.06 -16.55 0.52
N GLU A 148 -2.29 -16.97 0.87
CA GLU A 148 -2.49 -17.81 2.06
C GLU A 148 -1.46 -18.94 2.07
N PRO A 149 -0.79 -19.23 3.20
CA PRO A 149 0.08 -20.38 3.27
C PRO A 149 -0.80 -21.59 2.98
N THR A 150 -0.68 -22.16 1.78
CA THR A 150 -1.30 -23.44 1.45
C THR A 150 -0.82 -24.43 2.50
N MET A 151 -1.66 -24.70 3.50
CA MET A 151 -1.48 -25.82 4.41
C MET A 151 -1.57 -27.07 3.54
N GLN A 152 -0.40 -27.58 3.13
CA GLN A 152 -0.24 -28.91 2.57
C GLN A 152 -0.37 -29.97 3.65
#